data_AF-A0A3N5Q6L6-F1
#
_entry.id   AF-A0A3N5Q6L6-F1
#
_cell.length_a   1.000
_cell.length_b   1.000
_cell.length_c   1.000
_cell.angle_alpha   90.00
_cell.angle_beta   90.00
_cell.angle_gamma   90.00
#
_symmetry.space_group_name_H-M   'P 1'
#
loop_
_entity.id
_entity.type
_entity.pdbx_description
1 polymer ?
#
loop_
_entity_poly.entity_id
_entity_poly.type
_entity_poly.pdbx_seq_one_letter_code
_entity_poly.pdbx_strand_id
1 'polypeptide(L)'
;MDRKNYYFVLNKPYGVLSQFTDKLNRKTLSEFYDFPKDVYPVGRLDLDSEGLLLLSNDKEMVDFLLNPVNRHEKEYYAQVEGIPGE
;
A
#
# COMPACT_ATOMS: atom_id res chain seq x y z
N MET A 1 17.11 8.61 -21.41
CA MET A 1 15.78 8.19 -21.85
C MET A 1 14.91 8.31 -20.63
N ASP A 2 14.06 9.34 -20.56
CA ASP A 2 13.29 9.62 -19.34
C ASP A 2 12.36 8.44 -19.07
N ARG A 3 12.51 7.85 -17.88
CA ARG A 3 11.68 6.73 -17.45
C ARG A 3 10.30 7.28 -17.12
N LYS A 4 9.26 6.70 -17.70
CA LYS A 4 7.87 7.06 -17.37
C LYS A 4 7.55 6.65 -15.95
N ASN A 5 7.07 7.61 -15.16
CA ASN A 5 6.55 7.33 -13.82
C ASN A 5 5.06 6.97 -13.88
N TYR A 6 4.66 6.08 -12.98
CA TYR A 6 3.28 5.64 -12.78
C TYR A 6 2.87 5.87 -11.34
N TYR A 7 1.63 6.28 -11.15
CA TYR A 7 1.06 6.56 -9.83
C TYR A 7 -0.33 5.93 -9.78
N PHE A 8 -0.52 5.02 -8.83
CA PHE A 8 -1.77 4.32 -8.62
C PHE A 8 -2.24 4.49 -7.19
N VAL A 9 -3.56 4.46 -7.05
CA VAL A 9 -4.25 4.42 -5.77
C VAL A 9 -5.12 3.18 -5.77
N LEU A 10 -4.98 2.36 -4.74
CA LEU A 10 -5.79 1.17 -4.52
C LEU A 10 -6.45 1.28 -3.14
N ASN A 11 -7.76 1.03 -3.07
CA ASN A 11 -8.37 0.66 -1.82
C ASN A 11 -8.15 -0.84 -1.61
N LYS A 12 -7.11 -1.22 -0.86
CA LYS A 12 -6.70 -2.62 -0.65
C LYS A 12 -7.77 -3.33 0.20
N PRO A 13 -8.39 -4.40 -0.29
CA PRO A 13 -9.33 -5.19 0.51
C PRO A 13 -8.63 -5.98 1.63
N TYR A 14 -9.41 -6.40 2.62
CA TYR A 14 -9.00 -7.37 3.63
C TYR A 14 -8.50 -8.68 3.01
N GLY A 15 -7.50 -9.30 3.62
CA GLY A 15 -6.99 -10.61 3.20
C GLY A 15 -6.10 -10.59 1.95
N VAL A 16 -5.67 -9.41 1.52
CA VAL A 16 -4.76 -9.22 0.38
C VAL A 16 -3.38 -8.77 0.87
N LEU A 17 -2.32 -9.40 0.37
CA LEU A 17 -0.95 -8.97 0.70
C LEU A 17 -0.57 -7.69 -0.05
N SER A 18 0.12 -6.78 0.64
CA SER A 18 0.77 -5.59 0.05
C SER A 18 2.05 -5.96 -0.73
N GLN A 19 1.95 -6.87 -1.70
CA GLN A 19 3.03 -7.30 -2.59
C GLN A 19 2.45 -8.01 -3.83
N PHE A 20 3.29 -8.23 -4.84
CA PHE A 20 2.90 -8.85 -6.12
C PHE A 20 3.18 -10.35 -6.20
N THR A 21 4.02 -10.89 -5.31
CA THR A 21 4.42 -12.29 -5.32
C THR A 21 4.06 -12.95 -4.01
N ASP A 22 3.58 -14.19 -4.05
CA ASP A 22 3.31 -14.97 -2.84
C ASP A 22 3.80 -16.41 -2.98
N LYS A 23 4.09 -17.07 -1.85
CA LYS A 23 4.57 -18.45 -1.77
C LYS A 23 3.53 -19.42 -1.20
N LEU A 24 2.41 -18.92 -0.67
CA LEU A 24 1.41 -19.68 0.08
C LEU A 24 -0.01 -19.56 -0.51
N ASN A 25 -0.11 -19.20 -1.79
CA ASN A 25 -1.34 -19.06 -2.55
C ASN A 25 -2.36 -18.07 -1.94
N ARG A 26 -1.88 -17.00 -1.32
CA ARG A 26 -2.66 -15.87 -0.79
C ARG A 26 -2.89 -14.84 -1.90
N LYS A 27 -3.95 -14.04 -1.73
CA LYS A 27 -4.27 -12.97 -2.68
C LYS A 27 -3.23 -11.85 -2.63
N THR A 28 -2.90 -11.30 -3.80
CA THR A 28 -1.86 -10.27 -3.98
C THR A 28 -2.37 -9.09 -4.79
N LEU A 29 -1.57 -8.03 -4.89
CA LEU A 29 -1.89 -6.83 -5.66
C LEU A 29 -2.06 -7.12 -7.16
N SER A 30 -1.48 -8.19 -7.68
CA SER A 30 -1.60 -8.57 -9.11
C SER A 30 -3.00 -8.99 -9.53
N GLU A 31 -3.91 -9.28 -8.59
CA GLU A 31 -5.31 -9.61 -8.93
C GLU A 31 -6.16 -8.38 -9.28
N PHE A 32 -5.70 -7.17 -8.94
CA PHE A 32 -6.52 -5.96 -9.04
C PHE A 32 -6.32 -5.18 -10.33
N TYR A 33 -5.15 -5.27 -10.94
CA TYR A 33 -4.80 -4.58 -12.18
C TYR A 33 -3.52 -5.16 -12.79
N ASP A 34 -3.32 -4.98 -14.10
CA ASP A 34 -2.07 -5.31 -14.78
C ASP A 34 -1.04 -4.16 -14.58
N PHE A 35 -0.49 -4.08 -13.37
CA PHE A 35 0.48 -3.05 -13.01
C PHE A 35 1.80 -3.24 -13.78
N PRO A 36 2.46 -2.16 -14.22
CA PRO A 36 3.81 -2.24 -14.79
C PRO A 36 4.79 -2.95 -13.85
N LYS A 37 5.72 -3.73 -14.43
CA LYS A 37 6.64 -4.61 -13.66
C LYS A 37 7.53 -3.89 -12.65
N ASP A 38 7.75 -2.59 -12.82
CA ASP A 38 8.60 -1.76 -11.94
C ASP A 38 7.80 -0.94 -10.92
N VAL A 39 6.48 -1.12 -10.86
CA VAL A 39 5.60 -0.52 -9.85
C VAL A 39 5.57 -1.40 -8.60
N TYR A 40 5.64 -0.75 -7.44
CA TYR A 40 5.63 -1.40 -6.15
C TYR A 40 4.80 -0.58 -5.15
N PRO A 41 4.28 -1.20 -4.08
CA PRO A 41 3.50 -0.48 -3.09
C PRO A 41 4.38 0.52 -2.33
N VAL A 42 3.84 1.72 -2.11
CA VAL A 42 4.47 2.76 -1.31
C VAL A 42 4.16 2.48 0.16
N GLY A 43 5.01 1.66 0.77
CA GLY A 43 4.78 1.14 2.12
C GLY A 43 3.93 -0.13 2.08
N ARG A 44 3.47 -0.57 3.26
CA ARG A 44 2.72 -1.81 3.42
C ARG A 44 1.53 -1.58 4.34
N LEU A 45 0.38 -2.08 3.92
CA LEU A 45 -0.73 -2.42 4.81
C LEU A 45 -0.62 -3.91 5.17
N ASP A 46 -0.97 -4.25 6.41
CA ASP A 46 -1.00 -5.63 6.86
C ASP A 46 -2.08 -6.44 6.11
N LEU A 47 -1.95 -7.77 6.18
CA LEU A 47 -2.86 -8.68 5.49
C LEU A 47 -4.32 -8.49 5.95
N ASP A 48 -4.49 -8.27 7.25
CA ASP A 48 -5.74 -8.06 7.96
C ASP A 48 -6.15 -6.57 8.06
N SER A 49 -5.38 -5.68 7.44
CA SER A 49 -5.77 -4.28 7.25
C SER A 49 -6.44 -4.05 5.90
N GLU A 50 -7.22 -2.99 5.81
CA GLU A 50 -7.87 -2.50 4.59
C GLU A 50 -7.55 -1.02 4.36
N GLY A 51 -7.81 -0.53 3.15
CA GLY A 51 -7.83 0.91 2.88
C GLY A 51 -6.79 1.38 1.88
N LEU A 52 -6.43 2.66 1.99
CA LEU A 52 -5.61 3.37 1.02
C LEU A 52 -4.20 2.79 0.91
N LEU A 53 -3.85 2.27 -0.26
CA LEU A 53 -2.50 1.86 -0.63
C LEU A 53 -2.08 2.55 -1.93
N LEU A 54 -1.00 3.32 -1.87
CA LEU A 54 -0.39 3.91 -3.06
C LEU A 54 0.55 2.89 -3.71
N LEU A 55 0.68 2.92 -5.03
CA LEU A 55 1.70 2.16 -5.76
C LEU A 55 2.38 3.07 -6.79
N SER A 56 3.70 2.96 -6.90
CA SER A 56 4.46 3.75 -7.87
C SER A 56 5.78 3.08 -8.24
N ASN A 57 6.34 3.50 -9.35
CA ASN A 57 7.74 3.27 -9.72
C ASN A 57 8.60 4.54 -9.53
N ASP A 58 8.03 5.67 -9.09
CA ASP A 58 8.78 6.88 -8.83
C ASP A 58 9.55 6.76 -7.50
N LYS A 59 10.86 6.51 -7.60
CA LYS A 59 11.71 6.29 -6.43
C LYS A 59 11.80 7.53 -5.52
N GLU A 60 11.86 8.72 -6.11
CA GLU A 60 12.00 9.96 -5.35
C GLU A 60 10.73 10.23 -4.54
N MET A 61 9.55 10.05 -5.15
CA MET A 61 8.27 10.16 -4.44
C MET A 61 8.16 9.11 -3.34
N VAL A 62 8.53 7.86 -3.62
CA VAL A 62 8.43 6.77 -2.64
C VAL A 62 9.33 7.05 -1.44
N ASP A 63 10.58 7.43 -1.67
CA ASP A 63 11.51 7.77 -0.59
C ASP A 63 11.01 8.98 0.19
N PHE A 64 10.47 10.00 -0.48
CA PHE A 64 9.88 11.15 0.18
C PHE A 64 8.69 10.80 1.07
N LEU A 65 7.81 9.90 0.65
CA LEU A 65 6.63 9.50 1.43
C LEU A 65 6.96 8.52 2.56
N LEU A 66 7.95 7.64 2.37
CA LEU A 66 8.31 6.61 3.35
C LEU A 66 9.36 7.06 4.37
N ASN A 67 10.13 8.12 4.08
CA ASN A 67 11.13 8.62 5.01
C ASN A 67 10.46 9.17 6.30
N PRO A 68 10.72 8.58 7.48
CA PRO A 68 10.11 9.01 8.75
C PRO A 68 10.42 10.45 9.14
N VAL A 69 11.51 11.04 8.62
CA VAL A 69 11.88 12.44 8.86
C VAL A 69 10.81 13.40 8.37
N ASN A 70 10.08 13.03 7.31
CA ASN A 70 9.06 13.89 6.71
C ASN A 70 7.72 13.87 7.47
N ARG A 71 7.52 12.92 8.40
CA ARG A 71 6.37 12.89 9.34
C ARG A 71 5.00 13.09 8.69
N HIS A 72 4.80 12.50 7.52
CA HIS A 72 3.49 12.53 6.85
C HIS A 72 2.44 11.87 7.74
N GLU A 73 1.33 12.58 7.95
CA GLU A 73 0.20 12.08 8.73
C GLU A 73 -0.47 10.92 7.99
N LYS A 74 -1.00 9.99 8.79
CA LYS A 74 -1.79 8.84 8.31
C LYS A 74 -2.99 8.71 9.21
N GLU A 75 -4.17 8.72 8.62
CA GLU A 75 -5.45 8.63 9.33
C GLU A 75 -6.08 7.27 9.08
N TYR A 76 -6.69 6.71 10.13
CA TYR A 76 -7.29 5.38 10.10
C TYR A 76 -8.66 5.42 10.77
N TYR A 77 -9.63 4.73 10.17
CA TYR A 77 -10.83 4.31 10.87
C TYR A 77 -10.54 2.97 11.53
N ALA A 78 -10.50 2.95 12.87
CA ALA A 78 -10.28 1.74 13.64
C ALA A 78 -11.58 1.32 14.35
N GLN A 79 -12.05 0.11 14.07
CA GLN A 79 -13.12 -0.50 14.83
C GLN A 79 -12.52 -1.23 16.04
N VAL A 80 -13.09 -0.97 17.22
CA VAL A 80 -12.67 -1.57 18.50
C VAL A 80 -13.85 -2.23 19.19
N GLU A 81 -13.55 -3.13 20.12
CA GLU A 81 -14.54 -3.64 21.06
C GLU A 81 -14.76 -2.63 22.19
N GLY A 82 -16.02 -2.42 22.59
CA GLY A 82 -16.37 -1.50 23.67
C GLY A 82 -16.20 -0.01 23.29
N ILE A 83 -16.07 0.85 24.31
CA ILE A 83 -15.89 2.30 24.18
C ILE A 83 -14.54 2.66 24.82
N PRO A 84 -13.58 3.23 24.05
CA PRO A 84 -12.30 3.62 24.62
C PRO A 84 -12.45 4.64 25.77
N GLY A 85 -11.94 4.29 26.95
CA GLY A 85 -11.92 5.18 28.13
C GLY A 85 -13.05 4.95 29.14
N GLU A 86 -13.97 4.04 28.86
CA GLU A 86 -14.84 3.41 29.88
C GLU A 86 -14.15 2.18 30.49
#